data_AF-A0A7S2VRC9-F1
#
_entry.id   AF-A0A7S2VRC9-F1
#
_cell.length_a   1.000
_cell.length_b   1.000
_cell.length_c   1.000
_cell.angle_alpha   90.00
_cell.angle_beta   90.00
_cell.angle_gamma   90.00
#
_symmetry.space_group_name_H-M   'P 1'
#
loop_
_entity.id
_entity.type
_entity.pdbx_description
1 polymer ?
#
loop_
_entity_poly.entity_id
_entity_poly.type
_entity_poly.pdbx_seq_one_letter_code
_entity_poly.pdbx_strand_id
1 'polypeptide(L)'
;PDTVVQQALHLVDAGDVACVRSARGRCFYSVRGNRLSHLVLPTGLYCSCPYFGRRVMQAGEMRGELCCKHWLAVRLAAARGGGTPGGAADGGAAAATDLD
;
A
#
# COMPACT_ATOMS: atom_id res chain seq x y z
N PRO A 1 -16.35 -11.28 -11.82
CA PRO A 1 -14.99 -10.76 -11.60
C PRO A 1 -14.55 -11.10 -10.17
N ASP A 2 -13.25 -11.32 -9.94
CA ASP A 2 -12.73 -11.57 -8.59
C ASP A 2 -13.01 -10.37 -7.68
N THR A 3 -13.62 -10.61 -6.51
CA THR A 3 -14.06 -9.55 -5.60
C THR A 3 -12.89 -8.77 -5.00
N VAL A 4 -11.71 -9.38 -4.85
CA VAL A 4 -10.48 -8.71 -4.42
C VAL A 4 -10.02 -7.71 -5.46
N VAL A 5 -10.08 -8.08 -6.75
CA VAL A 5 -9.70 -7.21 -7.87
C VAL A 5 -10.63 -6.00 -7.94
N GLN A 6 -11.95 -6.22 -7.85
CA GLN A 6 -12.92 -5.11 -7.88
C GLN A 6 -12.70 -4.13 -6.72
N GLN A 7 -12.49 -4.64 -5.51
CA GLN A 7 -12.25 -3.78 -4.34
C GLN A 7 -10.91 -3.05 -4.43
N ALA A 8 -9.88 -3.69 -4.98
CA ALA A 8 -8.59 -3.04 -5.21
C ALA A 8 -8.70 -1.89 -6.22
N LEU A 9 -9.40 -2.10 -7.33
CA LEU A 9 -9.66 -1.05 -8.32
C LEU A 9 -10.44 0.11 -7.71
N HIS A 10 -11.49 -0.17 -6.94
CA HIS A 10 -12.25 0.87 -6.25
C HIS A 10 -11.38 1.75 -5.34
N LEU A 11 -10.44 1.16 -4.58
CA LEU A 11 -9.50 1.92 -3.74
C LEU A 11 -8.61 2.85 -4.57
N VAL A 12 -8.16 2.39 -5.75
CA VAL A 12 -7.34 3.22 -6.64
C VAL A 12 -8.16 4.36 -7.24
N ASP A 13 -9.34 4.04 -7.77
CA ASP A 13 -10.21 5.01 -8.44
C ASP A 13 -10.78 6.05 -7.45
N ALA A 14 -10.94 5.70 -6.18
CA ALA A 14 -11.33 6.61 -5.11
C ALA A 14 -10.19 7.50 -4.57
N GLY A 15 -8.94 7.29 -5.01
CA GLY A 15 -7.78 8.02 -4.49
C GLY A 15 -7.38 7.61 -3.06
N ASP A 16 -7.80 6.43 -2.60
CA ASP A 16 -7.59 5.94 -1.24
C ASP A 16 -6.18 5.34 -1.01
N VAL A 17 -5.25 5.52 -1.96
CA VAL A 17 -3.86 5.04 -1.90
C VAL A 17 -2.91 6.24 -1.89
N ALA A 18 -2.22 6.45 -0.76
CA ALA A 18 -1.24 7.51 -0.60
C ALA A 18 0.18 6.95 -0.45
N CYS A 19 1.14 7.48 -1.22
CA CYS A 19 2.56 7.17 -1.06
C CYS A 19 3.18 8.11 -0.03
N VAL A 20 3.81 7.55 1.01
CA VAL A 20 4.53 8.30 2.04
C VAL A 20 6.02 8.04 1.88
N ARG A 21 6.80 9.11 1.70
CA ARG A 21 8.26 9.05 1.59
C ARG A 21 8.90 9.74 2.78
N SER A 22 9.87 9.08 3.40
CA SER A 22 10.74 9.69 4.40
C SER A 22 11.82 10.55 3.74
N ALA A 23 12.37 11.51 4.48
CA ALA A 23 13.50 12.34 4.04
C ALA A 23 14.75 11.51 3.64
N ARG A 24 14.87 10.27 4.13
CA ARG A 24 15.96 9.34 3.77
C ARG A 24 15.60 8.40 2.61
N GLY A 25 14.54 8.69 1.87
CA GLY A 25 14.16 7.95 0.66
C GLY A 25 13.37 6.65 0.89
N ARG A 26 13.20 6.17 2.12
CA ARG A 26 12.31 5.03 2.42
C ARG A 26 10.87 5.41 2.09
N CYS A 27 10.12 4.49 1.47
CA CYS A 27 8.72 4.71 1.14
C CYS A 27 7.82 3.57 1.61
N PHE A 28 6.58 3.91 1.90
CA PHE A 28 5.49 2.98 2.15
C PHE A 28 4.19 3.59 1.61
N TYR A 29 3.17 2.75 1.46
CA TYR A 29 1.85 3.20 1.04
C TYR A 29 0.88 3.12 2.21
N SER A 30 0.09 4.17 2.42
CA SER A 30 -1.06 4.20 3.31
C SER A 30 -2.31 4.01 2.46
N VAL A 31 -3.08 2.94 2.73
CA VAL A 31 -4.32 2.64 2.01
C VAL A 31 -5.49 2.82 2.95
N ARG A 32 -6.46 3.68 2.62
CA ARG A 32 -7.63 3.91 3.48
C ARG A 32 -8.46 2.63 3.58
N GLY A 33 -8.65 2.13 4.79
CA GLY A 33 -9.59 1.06 5.09
C GLY A 33 -10.90 1.62 5.66
N ASN A 34 -11.87 0.74 5.92
CA ASN A 34 -13.18 1.16 6.44
C ASN A 34 -13.12 1.80 7.83
N ARG A 35 -12.12 1.44 8.65
CA ARG A 35 -11.97 1.93 10.03
C ARG A 35 -10.59 2.52 10.30
N LEU A 36 -9.56 1.92 9.70
CA LEU A 36 -8.17 2.30 9.89
C LEU A 36 -7.47 2.26 8.53
N SER A 37 -6.47 3.12 8.34
CA SER A 37 -5.58 3.03 7.20
C SER A 37 -4.61 1.86 7.38
N HIS A 38 -4.28 1.19 6.27
CA HIS A 38 -3.38 0.07 6.24
C HIS A 38 -2.07 0.45 5.57
N LEU A 39 -0.97 0.26 6.29
CA LEU A 39 0.37 0.34 5.73
C LEU A 39 0.64 -0.86 4.82
N VAL A 40 1.20 -0.59 3.65
CA VAL A 40 1.66 -1.56 2.66
C VAL A 40 3.08 -1.20 2.23
N LEU A 41 3.98 -2.18 2.25
CA LEU A 41 5.35 -1.97 1.77
C LEU A 41 5.44 -2.07 0.24
N PRO A 42 6.28 -1.24 -0.41
CA PRO A 42 6.46 -1.24 -1.87
C PRO A 42 6.99 -2.58 -2.41
N THR A 43 7.75 -3.31 -1.58
CA THR A 43 8.26 -4.65 -1.90
C THR A 43 7.16 -5.69 -2.08
N GLY A 44 5.94 -5.38 -1.62
CA GLY A 44 4.81 -6.29 -1.66
C GLY A 44 4.88 -7.42 -0.65
N LEU A 45 5.81 -7.37 0.32
CA LEU A 45 6.00 -8.43 1.31
C LEU A 45 5.21 -8.21 2.61
N TYR A 46 4.50 -7.08 2.73
CA TYR A 46 3.78 -6.75 3.94
C TYR A 46 2.57 -5.87 3.67
N CYS A 47 1.46 -6.23 4.31
CA CYS A 47 0.34 -5.35 4.58
C CYS A 47 -0.09 -5.52 6.04
N SER A 48 -0.33 -4.40 6.72
CA SER A 48 -0.81 -4.38 8.12
C SER A 48 -2.26 -4.84 8.30
N CYS A 49 -2.99 -5.15 7.22
CA CYS A 49 -4.38 -5.58 7.35
C CYS A 49 -4.49 -6.99 7.98
N PRO A 50 -5.54 -7.25 8.80
CA PRO A 50 -5.69 -8.54 9.49
C PRO A 50 -5.76 -9.74 8.54
N TYR A 51 -6.29 -9.56 7.33
CA TYR A 51 -6.35 -10.62 6.33
C TYR A 51 -4.95 -11.09 5.90
N PHE A 52 -4.03 -10.16 5.66
CA PHE A 52 -2.66 -10.49 5.26
C PHE A 52 -1.93 -11.20 6.40
N GLY A 53 -2.02 -10.69 7.63
CA GLY A 53 -1.43 -11.34 8.80
C GLY A 53 -1.94 -12.77 9.01
N ARG A 54 -3.26 -12.99 8.93
CA ARG A 54 -3.84 -14.34 9.01
C ARG A 54 -3.34 -15.25 7.90
N ARG A 55 -3.27 -14.76 6.65
CA ARG A 55 -2.75 -15.54 5.52
C ARG A 55 -1.29 -15.93 5.71
N VAL A 56 -0.44 -15.03 6.18
CA VAL A 56 0.97 -15.35 6.48
C VAL A 56 1.08 -16.43 7.55
N MET A 57 0.30 -16.33 8.63
CA MET A 57 0.31 -17.33 9.71
C MET A 57 -0.24 -18.69 9.26
N GLN A 58 -1.24 -18.70 8.37
CA GLN A 58 -1.86 -19.93 7.86
C GLN A 58 -1.05 -20.57 6.71
N ALA A 59 -0.24 -19.79 6.00
CA ALA A 59 0.53 -20.22 4.84
C ALA A 59 1.89 -20.86 5.20
N GLY A 60 2.11 -21.26 6.45
CA GLY A 60 3.38 -21.83 6.94
C GLY A 60 3.95 -22.98 6.10
N GLU A 61 3.13 -23.67 5.30
CA GLU A 61 3.55 -24.78 4.43
C GLU A 61 3.09 -24.66 2.96
N MET A 62 2.15 -23.75 2.64
CA MET A 62 1.61 -23.59 1.29
C MET A 62 1.95 -22.19 0.79
N ARG A 63 2.72 -22.08 -0.30
CA ARG A 63 2.97 -20.83 -1.06
C ARG A 63 1.67 -20.32 -1.72
N GLY A 64 0.60 -20.16 -0.94
CA GLY A 64 -0.62 -19.50 -1.38
C GLY A 64 -0.34 -18.02 -1.58
N GLU A 65 -0.96 -17.45 -2.61
CA GLU A 65 -0.82 -16.04 -2.95
C GLU A 65 -1.21 -15.16 -1.75
N LEU A 66 -0.22 -14.48 -1.18
CA LEU A 66 -0.37 -13.50 -0.10
C LEU A 66 -0.90 -12.18 -0.67
N CYS A 67 -2.07 -12.23 -1.31
CA CYS A 67 -2.70 -11.08 -1.94
C CYS A 67 -3.90 -10.62 -1.11
N CYS A 68 -3.82 -9.39 -0.58
CA CYS A 68 -4.99 -8.68 -0.07
C CYS A 68 -5.34 -7.54 -1.04
N LYS A 69 -6.58 -7.03 -0.96
CA LYS A 69 -7.01 -5.93 -1.82
C LYS A 69 -6.13 -4.67 -1.71
N HIS A 70 -5.61 -4.36 -0.52
CA HIS A 70 -4.76 -3.18 -0.30
C HIS A 70 -3.40 -3.35 -0.97
N TRP A 71 -2.83 -4.55 -0.88
CA TRP A 71 -1.61 -4.91 -1.61
C TRP A 71 -1.83 -4.75 -3.11
N LEU A 72 -2.93 -5.31 -3.63
CA LEU A 72 -3.25 -5.24 -5.04
C LEU A 72 -3.50 -3.79 -5.49
N ALA A 73 -4.21 -2.99 -4.70
CA ALA A 73 -4.45 -1.58 -4.97
C ALA A 73 -3.13 -0.80 -5.09
N VAL A 74 -2.16 -1.06 -4.21
CA VAL A 74 -0.83 -0.45 -4.29
C VAL A 74 -0.07 -0.86 -5.56
N ARG A 75 -0.13 -2.14 -5.94
CA ARG A 75 0.49 -2.61 -7.19
C ARG A 75 -0.12 -1.94 -8.43
N LEU A 76 -1.44 -1.79 -8.43
CA LEU A 76 -2.19 -1.12 -9.51
C LEU A 76 -1.89 0.39 -9.55
N ALA A 77 -1.89 1.07 -8.40
CA ALA A 77 -1.57 2.48 -8.30
C ALA A 77 -0.12 2.78 -8.72
N ALA A 78 0.84 1.95 -8.28
CA ALA A 78 2.24 2.08 -8.68
C ALA A 78 2.42 1.88 -10.20
N ALA A 79 1.73 0.91 -10.79
CA ALA A 79 1.76 0.68 -12.24
C ALA A 79 1.13 1.83 -13.05
N ARG A 80 0.14 2.54 -12.48
CA ARG A 80 -0.48 3.73 -13.09
C ARG A 80 0.38 4.99 -12.97
N GLY A 81 1.25 5.09 -11.95
CA GLY A 81 2.05 6.27 -11.64
C GLY A 81 3.49 6.29 -12.17
N GLY A 82 3.98 5.21 -12.78
CA GLY A 82 5.34 5.16 -13.35
C GLY A 82 5.79 3.73 -13.71
N GLY A 83 6.53 3.49 -14.78
CA GLY A 83 7.75 4.24 -15.04
C GLY A 83 8.60 4.19 -13.77
N THR A 84 9.51 3.21 -13.69
CA THR A 84 10.57 3.03 -12.69
C THR A 84 10.74 4.13 -11.63
N PRO A 85 10.82 3.81 -10.32
CA PRO A 85 11.12 4.79 -9.27
C PRO A 85 12.55 5.34 -9.46
N GLY A 86 12.64 6.43 -10.21
CA GLY A 86 13.86 7.11 -10.62
C GLY A 86 13.52 8.45 -11.24
N GLY A 87 12.73 9.26 -10.54
CA GLY A 87 12.37 10.61 -10.98
C GLY A 87 11.90 11.42 -9.78
N ALA A 88 12.75 12.34 -9.34
CA ALA A 88 12.44 13.29 -8.28
C ALA A 88 11.23 14.14 -8.69
N ALA A 89 10.18 14.11 -7.87
CA ALA A 89 9.27 15.24 -7.74
C ALA A 89 9.61 15.90 -6.40
N ASP A 90 10.41 16.95 -6.50
CA ASP A 90 10.54 18.01 -5.51
C ASP A 90 9.20 18.72 -5.36
N GLY A 91 8.90 19.17 -4.13
CA GLY A 91 7.86 20.18 -3.88
C GLY A 91 6.76 19.73 -2.93
N GLY A 92 6.85 20.16 -1.66
CA GLY A 92 5.72 20.18 -0.74
C GLY A 92 6.12 19.90 0.71
N ALA A 93 6.77 20.88 1.34
CA ALA A 93 7.01 20.88 2.79
C ALA A 93 5.69 20.71 3.55
N ALA A 94 5.58 19.64 4.33
CA ALA A 94 4.56 19.50 5.38
C ALA A 94 5.29 19.57 6.72
N ALA A 95 4.95 20.62 7.47
CA ALA A 95 5.48 20.98 8.78
C ALA A 95 5.49 19.78 9.73
N ALA A 96 6.64 19.58 10.36
CA ALA A 96 6.74 18.82 11.59
C ALA A 96 5.98 19.59 12.67
N THR A 97 4.90 19.02 13.19
CA THR A 97 4.36 19.44 14.49
C THR A 97 5.04 18.60 15.54
N ASP A 98 5.98 19.22 16.25
CA ASP A 98 6.55 18.73 17.49
C ASP A 98 5.42 18.52 18.52
N LEU A 99 5.39 17.35 19.15
CA LEU A 99 4.63 17.12 20.37
C LEU A 99 5.58 17.34 21.56
N ASP A 100 5.24 18.33 22.38
CA ASP A 100 5.67 18.46 23.77
C ASP A 100 4.91 17.44 24.65
#